data_AF-A0AAJ0MJ54-F1
#
_entry.id   AF-A0AAJ0MJ54-F1
#
_cell.length_a   1.000
_cell.length_b   1.000
_cell.length_c   1.000
_cell.angle_alpha   90.00
_cell.angle_beta   90.00
_cell.angle_gamma   90.00
#
_symmetry.space_group_name_H-M   'P 1'
#
loop_
_entity.id
_entity.type
_entity.pdbx_description
1 polymer ?
#
loop_
_entity_poly.entity_id
_entity_poly.type
_entity_poly.pdbx_seq_one_letter_code
_entity_poly.pdbx_strand_id
1 'polypeptide(L)'
;MHTSKCTGPSPPAFRNYQTTVNDLFVDEAGRKATVWIDATAETDAGPYVNEKMLIFYFDEAGKISKTAEFIDSAASAAFHARLQAVMEAKAKEV
;
A
#
# COMPACT_ATOMS: atom_id res chain seq x y z
N MET A 1 -24.23 8.28 6.58
CA MET A 1 -23.14 7.28 6.58
C MET A 1 -23.54 6.16 5.64
N HIS A 2 -22.95 6.13 4.44
CA HIS A 2 -23.17 5.05 3.48
C HIS A 2 -21.98 4.10 3.62
N THR A 3 -22.13 3.04 4.44
CA THR A 3 -21.15 1.96 4.48
C THR A 3 -21.42 1.07 3.29
N SER A 4 -20.71 1.31 2.18
CA SER A 4 -20.69 0.37 1.07
C SER A 4 -20.05 -0.92 1.58
N LYS A 5 -20.85 -1.98 1.77
CA LYS A 5 -20.34 -3.32 2.05
C LYS A 5 -19.62 -3.80 0.79
N CYS A 6 -18.29 -3.81 0.81
CA CYS A 6 -17.50 -4.53 -0.17
C CYS A 6 -17.77 -6.03 0.00
N THR A 7 -18.77 -6.56 -0.71
CA THR A 7 -19.08 -8.00 -0.81
C THR A 7 -18.21 -8.70 -1.86
N GLY A 8 -17.02 -8.14 -2.16
CA GLY A 8 -16.04 -8.76 -3.04
C GLY A 8 -15.31 -9.89 -2.32
N PRO A 9 -14.69 -10.83 -3.08
CA PRO A 9 -13.89 -11.88 -2.47
C PRO A 9 -12.77 -11.23 -1.64
N SER A 10 -12.52 -11.77 -0.44
CA SER A 10 -11.65 -11.14 0.57
C SER A 10 -10.31 -10.74 -0.05
N PRO A 11 -9.83 -9.50 0.11
CA PRO A 11 -8.53 -9.12 -0.40
C PRO A 11 -7.46 -10.11 0.09
N PRO A 12 -6.40 -10.35 -0.70
CA PRO A 12 -5.38 -11.31 -0.34
C PRO A 12 -4.81 -10.91 1.02
N ALA A 13 -4.72 -11.88 1.93
CA ALA A 13 -4.14 -11.61 3.23
C ALA A 13 -2.65 -11.31 3.04
N PHE A 14 -2.27 -10.05 3.21
CA PHE A 14 -0.87 -9.66 3.36
C PHE A 14 -0.39 -10.11 4.74
N ARG A 15 0.59 -11.00 4.76
CA ARG A 15 1.25 -11.51 5.95
C ARG A 15 2.69 -11.02 5.97
N ASN A 16 3.26 -10.87 7.16
CA ASN A 16 4.66 -10.42 7.34
C ASN A 16 4.98 -9.14 6.55
N TYR A 17 4.05 -8.19 6.50
CA TYR A 17 4.26 -6.92 5.79
C TYR A 17 5.35 -6.13 6.51
N GLN A 18 6.41 -5.81 5.79
CA GLN A 18 7.56 -5.07 6.29
C GLN A 18 7.88 -3.91 5.37
N THR A 19 8.38 -2.83 5.95
CA THR A 19 8.89 -1.67 5.22
C THR A 19 10.28 -1.32 5.69
N THR A 20 11.19 -1.09 4.75
CA THR A 20 12.52 -0.57 5.01
C THR A 20 12.53 0.90 4.60
N VAL A 21 12.96 1.80 5.50
CA VAL A 21 13.15 3.21 5.17
C VAL A 21 14.51 3.38 4.50
N ASN A 22 14.49 3.84 3.25
CA ASN A 22 15.68 4.12 2.47
C ASN A 22 16.17 5.55 2.70
N ASP A 23 15.24 6.52 2.79
CA ASP A 23 15.56 7.91 3.11
C ASP A 23 14.35 8.66 3.69
N LEU A 24 14.61 9.80 4.35
CA LEU A 24 13.62 10.68 4.96
C LEU A 24 13.94 12.14 4.64
N PHE A 25 12.98 12.83 4.00
CA PHE A 25 13.04 14.26 3.72
C PHE A 25 12.02 15.00 4.58
N VAL A 26 12.47 15.99 5.34
CA VAL A 26 11.61 16.79 6.22
C VAL A 26 11.58 18.25 5.73
N ASP A 27 10.38 18.80 5.58
CA ASP A 27 10.15 20.24 5.40
C ASP A 27 9.30 20.73 6.57
N GLU A 28 9.98 21.23 7.59
CA GLU A 28 9.36 21.73 8.82
C GLU A 28 8.48 22.96 8.56
N ALA A 29 8.95 23.87 7.72
CA ALA A 29 8.22 25.09 7.37
C ALA A 29 6.91 24.76 6.64
N GLY A 30 6.96 23.79 5.73
CA GLY A 30 5.81 23.26 5.01
C GLY A 30 4.99 22.21 5.78
N ARG A 31 5.40 21.83 7.00
CA ARG A 31 4.81 20.75 7.81
C ARG A 31 4.56 19.48 6.99
N LYS A 32 5.60 18.98 6.33
CA LYS A 32 5.53 17.72 5.59
C LYS A 32 6.79 16.88 5.77
N ALA A 33 6.62 15.58 5.65
CA ALA A 33 7.71 14.62 5.59
C ALA A 33 7.47 13.65 4.43
N THR A 34 8.53 13.33 3.70
CA THR A 34 8.51 12.34 2.63
C THR A 34 9.43 11.20 3.02
N VAL A 35 8.93 9.97 2.97
CA VAL A 35 9.70 8.76 3.27
C VAL A 35 9.79 7.93 2.00
N TRP A 36 11.01 7.61 1.58
CA TRP A 36 11.26 6.62 0.56
C TRP A 36 11.41 5.26 1.24
N ILE A 37 10.61 4.28 0.81
CA ILE A 37 10.58 2.95 1.40
C ILE A 37 10.57 1.85 0.35
N ASP A 38 11.14 0.70 0.73
CA ASP A 38 10.83 -0.59 0.13
C ASP A 38 9.79 -1.32 0.99
N ALA A 39 8.80 -1.94 0.37
CA ALA A 39 7.75 -2.71 1.03
C ALA A 39 7.75 -4.16 0.55
N THR A 40 7.68 -5.10 1.49
CA THR A 40 7.59 -6.53 1.20
C THR A 40 6.47 -7.18 2.00
N ALA A 41 5.87 -8.25 1.47
CA ALA A 41 4.93 -9.08 2.19
C ALA A 41 4.77 -10.46 1.54
N GLU A 42 4.29 -11.42 2.33
CA GLU A 42 3.79 -12.70 1.84
C GLU A 42 2.30 -12.59 1.53
N THR A 43 1.85 -13.12 0.39
CA THR A 43 0.43 -13.12 0.02
C THR A 43 0.04 -14.45 -0.60
N ASP A 44 -1.26 -14.69 -0.75
CA ASP A 44 -1.78 -15.86 -1.46
C ASP A 44 -1.45 -15.84 -2.97
N ALA A 45 -1.10 -14.66 -3.51
CA ALA A 45 -0.66 -14.46 -4.89
C ALA A 45 0.88 -14.50 -5.03
N GLY A 46 1.57 -15.05 -4.03
CA GLY A 46 3.03 -15.05 -3.92
C GLY A 46 3.57 -13.78 -3.23
N PRO A 47 4.90 -13.55 -3.29
CA PRO A 47 5.51 -12.41 -2.64
C PRO A 47 5.06 -11.08 -3.28
N TYR A 48 4.77 -10.12 -2.43
CA TYR A 48 4.61 -8.71 -2.77
C TYR A 48 5.92 -7.99 -2.48
N VAL A 49 6.40 -7.23 -3.46
CA VAL A 49 7.57 -6.35 -3.35
C VAL A 49 7.23 -5.07 -4.11
N ASN A 50 7.49 -3.91 -3.52
CA ASN A 50 7.22 -2.63 -4.16
C ASN A 50 8.05 -1.51 -3.53
N GLU A 51 8.46 -0.55 -4.35
CA GLU A 51 9.11 0.69 -3.91
C GLU A 51 8.08 1.82 -3.87
N LYS A 52 8.12 2.63 -2.79
CA LYS A 52 7.16 3.71 -2.59
C LYS A 52 7.82 4.98 -2.05
N MET A 53 7.28 6.12 -2.40
CA MET A 53 7.45 7.37 -1.65
C MET A 53 6.14 7.74 -0.98
N LEU A 54 6.15 7.82 0.35
CA LEU A 54 5.01 8.25 1.15
C LEU A 54 5.22 9.71 1.57
N ILE A 55 4.26 10.57 1.26
CA ILE A 55 4.28 11.98 1.61
C ILE A 55 3.20 12.23 2.65
N PHE A 56 3.61 12.71 3.81
CA PHE A 56 2.75 13.07 4.93
C PHE A 56 2.73 14.58 5.08
N TYR A 57 1.53 15.16 5.13
CA TYR A 57 1.31 16.55 5.51
C TYR A 57 0.73 16.58 6.92
N PHE A 58 1.18 17.52 7.74
CA PHE A 58 0.79 17.64 9.14
C PHE A 58 0.00 18.91 9.41
N ASP A 59 -0.97 18.84 10.32
CA ASP A 59 -1.63 20.01 10.89
C ASP A 59 -0.75 20.69 11.96
N GLU A 60 -1.24 21.79 12.55
CA GLU A 60 -0.51 22.53 13.58
C GLU A 60 -0.30 21.73 14.88
N ALA A 61 -1.10 20.70 15.12
CA ALA A 61 -0.97 19.81 16.27
C ALA A 61 -0.04 18.62 15.98
N GLY A 62 0.55 18.54 14.79
CA GLY A 62 1.43 17.45 14.37
C GLY A 62 0.71 16.17 13.94
N LYS A 63 -0.61 16.21 13.67
CA LYS A 63 -1.35 15.06 13.14
C LYS A 63 -1.32 15.07 11.62
N ILE A 64 -1.40 13.89 11.00
CA ILE A 64 -1.46 13.77 9.54
C ILE A 64 -2.80 14.35 9.05
N SER A 65 -2.73 15.41 8.24
CA SER A 65 -3.87 16.07 7.61
C SER A 65 -4.13 15.60 6.18
N LYS A 66 -3.07 15.10 5.51
CA LYS A 66 -3.13 14.52 4.17
C LYS A 66 -2.00 13.52 3.96
N THR A 67 -2.28 12.49 3.17
CA THR A 67 -1.27 11.58 2.62
C THR A 67 -1.26 11.68 1.10
N ALA A 68 -0.09 11.49 0.51
CA ALA A 68 0.07 11.20 -0.90
C ALA A 68 1.10 10.08 -1.06
N GLU A 69 1.00 9.31 -2.14
CA GLU A 69 1.89 8.19 -2.39
C GLU A 69 2.31 8.19 -3.86
N PHE A 70 3.59 7.94 -4.09
CA PHE A 70 4.11 7.48 -5.37
C PHE A 70 4.51 6.03 -5.19
N ILE A 71 3.99 5.16 -6.05
CA ILE A 71 4.19 3.73 -5.98
C ILE A 71 4.78 3.30 -7.31
N ASP A 72 5.70 2.34 -7.30
CA ASP A 72 6.07 1.63 -8.52
C ASP A 72 4.82 0.94 -9.12
N SER A 73 4.28 1.58 -10.16
CA SER A 73 3.07 1.16 -10.83
C SER A 73 3.29 -0.09 -11.67
N ALA A 74 4.51 -0.34 -12.16
CA ALA A 74 4.84 -1.55 -12.91
C ALA A 74 4.86 -2.76 -11.97
N ALA A 75 5.50 -2.63 -10.80
CA ALA A 75 5.46 -3.67 -9.76
C ALA A 75 4.03 -3.94 -9.28
N SER A 76 3.24 -2.88 -9.09
CA SER A 76 1.83 -2.98 -8.68
C SER A 76 0.98 -3.70 -9.73
N ALA A 77 1.12 -3.35 -11.01
CA ALA A 77 0.38 -3.99 -12.10
C ALA A 77 0.71 -5.48 -12.21
N ALA A 78 1.99 -5.84 -12.13
CA ALA A 78 2.44 -7.22 -12.16
C ALA A 78 1.93 -8.03 -10.94
N PHE A 79 1.84 -7.42 -9.77
CA PHE A 79 1.24 -8.05 -8.60
C PHE A 79 -0.29 -8.21 -8.73
N HIS A 80 -0.99 -7.17 -9.19
CA HIS A 80 -2.44 -7.22 -9.35
C HIS A 80 -2.90 -8.26 -10.36
N ALA A 81 -2.14 -8.50 -11.44
CA ALA A 81 -2.44 -9.58 -12.39
C ALA A 81 -2.41 -10.96 -11.72
N ARG A 82 -1.39 -11.22 -10.89
CA ARG A 82 -1.29 -12.48 -10.10
C ARG A 82 -2.41 -12.59 -9.09
N LEU A 83 -2.74 -11.48 -8.43
CA LEU A 83 -3.82 -11.43 -7.48
C LEU A 83 -5.15 -11.77 -8.11
N GLN A 84 -5.48 -11.14 -9.24
CA GLN A 84 -6.72 -11.39 -9.96
C GLN A 84 -6.87 -12.89 -10.30
N ALA A 85 -5.81 -13.53 -10.77
CA ALA A 85 -5.83 -14.97 -11.07
C ALA A 85 -6.17 -15.83 -9.83
N VAL A 86 -5.60 -15.51 -8.65
CA VAL A 86 -5.93 -16.20 -7.39
C VAL A 86 -7.37 -15.96 -6.97
N MET A 87 -7.86 -14.73 -7.11
CA MET A 87 -9.24 -14.39 -6.76
C MET A 87 -10.25 -15.11 -7.66
N GLU A 88 -9.97 -15.19 -8.97
CA GLU A 88 -10.79 -15.93 -9.93
C GLU A 88 -10.77 -17.45 -9.68
N ALA A 89 -9.64 -18.01 -9.27
CA ALA A 89 -9.55 -19.42 -8.90
C ALA A 89 -10.39 -19.72 -7.65
N LYS A 90 -10.23 -18.93 -6.59
CA LYS A 90 -11.01 -19.08 -5.35
C LYS A 90 -12.52 -18.91 -5.57
N ALA A 91 -12.93 -18.01 -6.46
CA ALA A 91 -14.34 -17.82 -6.79
C ALA A 91 -14.98 -19.02 -7.52
N LYS A 92 -14.18 -19.90 -8.14
CA LYS A 92 -14.65 -21.14 -8.79
C LYS A 92 -14.73 -22.33 -7.83
N GLU A 93 -14.13 -22.22 -6.65
CA GLU A 93 -14.12 -23.25 -5.61
C GLU A 93 -15.26 -23.10 -4.59
N VAL A 94 -16.03 -22.00 -4.67
CA VAL A 94 -17.22 -21.69 -3.85
C VAL A 94 -18.48 -21.97 -4.67
#